data_AF-A0A3B9K7K8-F1
#
_entry.id   AF-A0A3B9K7K8-F1
#
_cell.length_a   1.000
_cell.length_b   1.000
_cell.length_c   1.000
_cell.angle_alpha   90.00
_cell.angle_beta   90.00
_cell.angle_gamma   90.00
#
_symmetry.space_group_name_H-M   'P 1'
#
loop_
_entity.id
_entity.type
_entity.pdbx_description
1 polymer ?
#
loop_
_entity_poly.entity_id
_entity_poly.type
_entity_poly.pdbx_seq_one_letter_code
_entity_poly.pdbx_strand_id
1 'polypeptide(L)' 'MNNTLEIRWHGRGGQGAKTAALLLADVAFKTGKNVQGFP' A
#
# COMPACT_ATOMS: atom_id res chain seq x y z
N MET A 1 -1.16 17.47 8.43
CA MET A 1 -1.24 16.29 7.53
C MET A 1 -0.80 16.68 6.11
N ASN A 2 0.40 17.28 5.93
CA ASN A 2 0.75 17.89 4.63
C ASN A 2 1.72 17.06 3.78
N ASN A 3 2.17 15.89 4.24
CA ASN A 3 3.22 15.12 3.56
C ASN A 3 2.98 13.60 3.53
N THR A 4 1.73 13.17 3.64
CA THR A 4 1.33 11.76 3.56
C THR A 4 0.77 11.48 2.16
N LEU A 5 1.26 10.44 1.50
CA LEU A 5 0.71 9.94 0.24
C LEU A 5 -0.28 8.82 0.52
N GLU A 6 -1.53 8.96 0.09
CA GLU A 6 -2.56 7.93 0.20
C GLU A 6 -2.83 7.28 -1.15
N ILE A 7 -2.84 5.94 -1.18
CA ILE A 7 -3.04 5.16 -2.39
C ILE A 7 -4.18 4.16 -2.14
N ARG A 8 -5.18 4.19 -3.01
CA ARG A 8 -6.31 3.25 -3.00
C ARG A 8 -6.23 2.30 -4.19
N TRP A 9 -6.25 1.02 -3.90
CA TRP A 9 -6.30 -0.03 -4.92
C TRP A 9 -7.74 -0.45 -5.18
N HIS A 10 -8.12 -0.52 -6.45
CA HIS A 10 -9.40 -1.07 -6.90
C HIS A 10 -9.15 -2.32 -7.71
N GLY A 11 -9.90 -3.39 -7.42
CA GLY A 11 -9.82 -4.64 -8.18
C GLY A 11 -10.95 -5.59 -7.77
N ARG A 12 -11.29 -6.52 -8.66
CA ARG A 12 -12.23 -7.61 -8.33
C ARG A 12 -11.55 -8.62 -7.40
N GLY A 13 -12.33 -9.41 -6.69
CA GLY A 13 -11.81 -10.54 -5.91
C GLY A 13 -10.89 -11.43 -6.77
N GLY A 14 -9.73 -11.80 -6.24
CA GLY A 14 -8.72 -12.60 -6.96
C GLY A 14 -7.80 -11.82 -7.90
N GLN A 15 -8.00 -10.51 -8.12
CA GLN A 15 -7.13 -9.67 -8.98
C GLN A 15 -5.89 -9.12 -8.24
N GLY A 16 -5.68 -9.51 -6.99
CA GLY A 16 -4.47 -9.15 -6.24
C GLY A 16 -4.42 -7.70 -5.71
N ALA A 17 -5.53 -6.95 -5.69
CA ALA A 17 -5.55 -5.58 -5.17
C ALA A 17 -5.01 -5.49 -3.72
N LYS A 18 -5.41 -6.43 -2.85
CA LYS A 18 -4.88 -6.54 -1.48
C LYS A 18 -3.38 -6.85 -1.47
N THR A 19 -2.94 -7.77 -2.31
CA THR A 19 -1.53 -8.15 -2.42
C THR A 19 -0.68 -6.97 -2.87
N ALA A 20 -1.13 -6.20 -3.87
CA ALA A 20 -0.44 -5.01 -4.35
C ALA A 20 -0.32 -3.94 -3.26
N ALA A 21 -1.40 -3.69 -2.51
CA ALA A 21 -1.39 -2.74 -1.39
C ALA A 21 -0.35 -3.11 -0.31
N LEU A 22 -0.33 -4.38 0.10
CA LEU A 22 0.59 -4.87 1.11
C LEU A 22 2.05 -4.92 0.60
N LEU A 23 2.25 -5.29 -0.67
CA LEU A 23 3.58 -5.32 -1.29
C LEU A 23 4.18 -3.92 -1.39
N LEU A 24 3.38 -2.91 -1.77
CA LEU A 24 3.84 -1.53 -1.82
C LEU A 24 4.24 -1.03 -0.42
N ALA A 25 3.46 -1.36 0.62
CA ALA A 25 3.81 -1.02 1.99
C ALA A 25 5.14 -1.65 2.43
N ASP A 26 5.35 -2.94 2.13
CA ASP A 26 6.61 -3.64 2.46
C ASP A 26 7.83 -3.02 1.75
N VAL A 27 7.71 -2.72 0.45
CA VAL A 27 8.79 -2.05 -0.29
C VAL A 27 9.06 -0.66 0.25
N ALA A 28 8.02 0.14 0.50
CA ALA A 28 8.20 1.48 1.06
C ALA A 28 8.85 1.45 2.45
N PHE A 29 8.48 0.49 3.30
CA PHE A 29 9.14 0.27 4.59
C PHE A 29 10.63 -0.06 4.44
N LYS A 30 10.98 -0.96 3.50
CA LYS A 30 12.38 -1.31 3.19
C LYS A 30 13.20 -0.13 2.68
N THR A 31 12.55 0.88 2.11
CA THR A 31 13.21 2.15 1.69
C THR A 31 13.31 3.19 2.81
N GLY A 32 13.00 2.84 4.06
CA GLY A 32 13.10 3.73 5.22
C GLY A 32 11.94 4.71 5.36
N LYS A 33 10.78 4.43 4.75
CA LYS A 33 9.57 5.26 4.90
C LYS A 33 8.68 4.74 6.03
N ASN A 34 7.92 5.65 6.64
CA ASN A 34 6.82 5.30 7.51
C ASN A 34 5.60 4.92 6.66
N VAL A 35 4.99 3.77 6.92
CA VAL A 35 3.93 3.20 6.08
C VAL A 35 2.82 2.62 6.92
N GLN A 36 1.61 2.59 6.36
CA GLN A 36 0.49 1.83 6.88
C GLN A 36 -0.26 1.21 5.70
N GLY A 37 -0.41 -0.12 5.72
CA GLY A 37 -1.17 -0.87 4.73
C GLY A 37 -2.25 -1.70 5.42
N PHE A 38 -3.46 -1.68 4.87
CA PHE A 38 -4.61 -2.45 5.37
C PHE A 38 -5.45 -2.95 4.19
N PRO A 39 -6.24 -4.02 4.36
CA PRO A 39 -7.42 -4.21 3.52
C PRO A 39 -8.45 -3.10 3.75
#